data_AF-A0A3N5SYS9-F1
#
_entry.id   AF-A0A3N5SYS9-F1
#
_cell.length_a   1.000
_cell.length_b   1.000
_cell.length_c   1.000
_cell.angle_alpha   90.00
_cell.angle_beta   90.00
_cell.angle_gamma   90.00
#
_symmetry.space_group_name_H-M   'P 1'
#
loop_
_entity.id
_entity.type
_entity.pdbx_description
1 polymer ?
#
loop_
_entity_poly.entity_id
_entity_poly.type
_entity_poly.pdbx_seq_one_letter_code
_entity_poly.pdbx_strand_id
1 'polypeptide(L)'
;MVNGVFCPRCRADAIYRYGKTGTGKKRYLCQVCRRQFSLKRSDRLGALERPACPTCGKPMHVYMRHGGMLRFRCSDYPSCRTFLKIAGEAHLTHAHLLPVGTRPG
;
A
#
# COMPACT_ATOMS: atom_id res chain seq x y z
N MET A 1 4.45 -11.83 -29.63
CA MET A 1 3.47 -11.19 -28.71
C MET A 1 3.71 -11.67 -27.29
N VAL A 2 3.35 -10.88 -26.28
CA VAL A 2 3.46 -11.31 -24.86
C VAL A 2 2.18 -12.06 -24.51
N ASN A 3 2.24 -13.39 -24.46
CA ASN A 3 1.06 -14.20 -24.16
C ASN A 3 0.64 -14.05 -22.70
N GLY A 4 -0.67 -13.91 -22.44
CA GLY A 4 -1.25 -13.85 -21.10
C GLY A 4 -1.15 -12.50 -20.38
N VAL A 5 -0.91 -11.40 -21.11
CA VAL A 5 -0.81 -10.06 -20.54
C VAL A 5 -1.81 -9.14 -21.22
N PHE A 6 -2.75 -8.60 -20.43
CA PHE A 6 -3.78 -7.70 -20.91
C PHE A 6 -3.63 -6.32 -20.27
N CYS A 7 -4.04 -5.28 -20.99
CA CYS A 7 -4.09 -3.95 -20.42
C CYS A 7 -5.17 -3.87 -19.33
N PRO A 8 -4.86 -3.38 -18.10
CA PRO A 8 -5.86 -3.25 -17.04
C PRO A 8 -6.93 -2.19 -17.31
N ARG A 9 -6.73 -1.32 -18.31
CA ARG A 9 -7.66 -0.24 -18.66
C ARG A 9 -8.60 -0.63 -19.81
N CYS A 10 -8.04 -1.07 -20.94
CA CYS A 10 -8.80 -1.36 -22.16
C CYS A 10 -8.86 -2.85 -22.51
N ARG A 11 -8.28 -3.73 -21.68
CA ARG A 11 -8.24 -5.19 -21.88
C ARG A 11 -7.59 -5.68 -23.18
N ALA A 12 -6.98 -4.79 -23.97
CA ALA A 12 -6.23 -5.16 -25.17
C ALA A 12 -5.04 -6.06 -24.82
N ASP A 13 -4.81 -7.04 -25.69
CA ASP A 13 -3.69 -8.00 -25.72
C ASP A 13 -2.48 -7.48 -26.52
N ALA A 14 -2.66 -6.40 -27.28
CA ALA A 14 -1.60 -5.66 -27.96
C ALA A 14 -0.67 -4.95 -26.95
N ILE A 15 0.26 -5.73 -26.38
CA ILE A 15 1.20 -5.31 -25.34
C ILE A 15 2.64 -5.40 -25.83
N TYR A 16 3.39 -4.32 -25.63
CA TYR A 16 4.83 -4.22 -25.89
C TYR A 16 5.65 -4.35 -24.60
N ARG A 17 6.78 -5.05 -24.68
CA ARG A 17 7.73 -5.19 -23.57
C ARG A 17 8.58 -3.93 -23.50
N TYR A 18 8.17 -2.99 -22.64
CA TYR A 18 8.83 -1.70 -22.48
C TYR A 18 10.17 -1.76 -21.71
N GLY A 19 10.58 -2.95 -21.27
CA GLY A 19 11.85 -3.18 -20.58
C GLY A 19 11.68 -3.51 -19.10
N LYS A 20 12.68 -3.14 -18.29
CA LYS A 20 12.72 -3.38 -16.83
C LYS A 20 13.00 -2.07 -16.10
N THR A 21 12.48 -1.92 -14.88
CA THR A 21 12.97 -0.88 -13.95
C THR A 21 14.39 -1.21 -13.48
N GLY A 22 15.12 -0.24 -12.90
CA GLY A 22 16.41 -0.51 -12.24
C GLY A 22 16.32 -1.60 -11.16
N THR A 23 15.14 -1.78 -10.56
CA THR A 23 14.81 -2.86 -9.61
C THR A 23 14.41 -4.20 -10.28
N GLY A 24 14.61 -4.34 -11.59
CA GLY A 24 14.33 -5.57 -12.35
C GLY A 24 12.85 -5.88 -12.62
N LYS A 25 11.91 -5.00 -12.25
CA LYS A 25 10.47 -5.23 -12.49
C LYS A 25 10.15 -5.00 -13.97
N LYS A 26 9.53 -5.99 -14.63
CA LYS A 26 9.13 -5.90 -16.05
C LYS A 26 8.06 -4.82 -16.23
N ARG A 27 8.28 -3.95 -17.22
CA ARG A 27 7.35 -2.91 -17.67
C ARG A 27 6.72 -3.31 -19.00
N TYR A 28 5.44 -3.03 -19.12
CA TYR A 28 4.62 -3.31 -20.29
C TYR A 28 3.96 -2.01 -20.74
N LEU A 29 3.85 -1.82 -22.05
CA LEU A 29 3.17 -0.70 -22.68
C LEU A 29 2.01 -1.25 -23.52
N CYS A 30 0.80 -0.80 -23.26
CA CYS A 30 -0.33 -1.10 -24.14
C CYS A 30 -0.21 -0.27 -25.43
N GLN A 31 -0.26 -0.92 -26.59
CA GLN A 31 -0.17 -0.22 -27.87
C GLN A 31 -1.47 0.51 -28.25
N VAL A 32 -2.62 0.08 -27.70
CA VAL A 32 -3.92 0.73 -27.96
C VAL A 32 -4.06 2.04 -27.17
N CYS A 33 -3.86 2.00 -25.85
CA CYS A 33 -4.07 3.17 -24.98
C CYS A 33 -2.78 3.84 -24.49
N ARG A 34 -1.60 3.39 -24.97
CA ARG A 34 -0.26 3.89 -24.58
C ARG A 34 0.02 3.88 -23.07
N ARG A 35 -0.72 3.07 -22.30
CA ARG A 35 -0.55 2.95 -20.84
C ARG A 35 0.63 2.05 -20.49
N GLN A 36 1.52 2.57 -19.65
CA GLN A 36 2.58 1.78 -19.02
C GLN A 36 2.08 1.12 -17.73
N PHE A 37 2.40 -0.16 -17.52
CA PHE A 37 2.06 -0.90 -16.31
C PHE A 37 3.09 -2.00 -16.00
N SER A 38 3.04 -2.53 -14.78
CA SER A 38 3.86 -3.66 -14.34
C SER A 38 2.97 -4.78 -13.81
N LEU A 39 3.31 -6.03 -14.12
CA LEU A 39 2.52 -7.20 -13.69
C LEU A 39 2.77 -7.65 -12.27
N LYS A 40 3.93 -7.30 -11.68
CA LYS A 40 4.12 -7.53 -10.25
C LYS A 40 3.10 -6.68 -9.53
N ARG A 41 2.21 -7.32 -8.75
CA ARG A 41 1.40 -6.62 -7.75
C ARG A 41 2.37 -5.76 -6.96
N SER A 42 2.08 -4.47 -6.87
CA SER A 42 2.88 -3.64 -5.96
C SER A 42 2.66 -4.23 -4.57
N ASP A 43 3.73 -4.51 -3.83
CA ASP A 43 3.70 -4.88 -2.40
C ASP A 43 3.21 -3.71 -1.52
N ARG A 44 2.37 -2.83 -2.09
CA ARG A 44 1.51 -1.91 -1.38
C ARG A 44 0.53 -2.80 -0.64
N LEU A 45 0.67 -2.80 0.68
CA LEU A 45 -0.31 -3.33 1.63
C LEU A 45 -1.71 -3.11 1.05
N GLY A 46 -2.43 -4.19 0.80
CA GLY A 46 -3.78 -4.11 0.25
C GLY A 46 -4.67 -3.28 1.17
N ALA A 47 -5.79 -2.75 0.66
CA ALA A 47 -6.76 -2.04 1.49
C ALA A 47 -7.20 -2.85 2.73
N LEU A 48 -7.21 -4.18 2.62
CA LEU A 48 -7.54 -5.14 3.69
C LEU A 48 -6.48 -5.25 4.80
N GLU A 49 -5.23 -4.93 4.49
CA GLU A 49 -4.10 -5.05 5.41
C GLU A 49 -3.72 -3.69 6.03
N ARG A 50 -4.51 -2.65 5.73
CA ARG A 50 -4.34 -1.31 6.29
C ARG A 50 -5.10 -1.18 7.60
N PRO A 51 -4.44 -0.72 8.68
CA PRO A 51 -5.10 -0.49 9.95
C PRO A 51 -6.13 0.64 9.86
N ALA A 52 -7.18 0.54 10.66
CA ALA A 52 -8.11 1.63 10.90
C ALA A 52 -7.50 2.65 11.89
N CYS A 53 -7.92 3.91 11.76
CA CYS A 53 -7.49 4.96 12.67
C CYS A 53 -8.13 4.76 14.05
N PRO A 54 -7.37 4.78 15.16
CA PRO A 54 -7.92 4.60 16.51
C PRO A 54 -8.82 5.76 16.95
N THR A 55 -8.71 6.93 16.30
CA THR A 55 -9.48 8.13 16.68
C THR A 55 -10.79 8.27 15.92
N CYS A 56 -10.83 7.88 14.64
CA CYS A 56 -12.00 8.12 13.78
C CYS A 56 -12.50 6.87 13.05
N GLY A 57 -11.86 5.71 13.23
CA GLY A 57 -12.24 4.44 12.59
C GLY A 57 -11.98 4.37 11.09
N LYS A 58 -11.59 5.48 10.44
CA LYS A 58 -11.36 5.53 9.00
C LYS A 58 -10.10 4.78 8.58
N PRO A 59 -10.04 4.27 7.34
CA PRO A 59 -8.86 3.55 6.86
C PRO A 59 -7.63 4.45 6.88
N MET A 60 -6.46 3.88 7.16
CA MET A 60 -5.19 4.60 7.11
C MET A 60 -4.36 4.25 5.87
N HIS A 61 -3.52 5.19 5.46
CA HIS A 61 -2.63 5.10 4.31
C HIS A 61 -1.17 4.97 4.75
N VAL A 62 -0.40 4.09 4.10
CA VAL A 62 1.05 4.00 4.33
C VAL A 62 1.69 5.33 3.93
N TYR A 63 2.28 6.01 4.90
CA TYR A 63 2.99 7.28 4.74
C TYR A 63 4.50 7.07 4.58
N MET A 64 5.09 6.14 5.35
CA MET A 64 6.53 5.88 5.31
C MET A 64 6.84 4.43 5.69
N ARG A 65 7.88 3.86 5.06
CA ARG A 65 8.47 2.56 5.41
C ARG A 65 9.94 2.77 5.73
N HIS A 66 10.36 2.53 6.96
CA HIS A 66 11.77 2.72 7.38
C HIS A 66 12.20 1.61 8.34
N GLY A 67 13.23 0.84 7.98
CA GLY A 67 13.90 -0.11 8.89
C GLY A 67 12.98 -1.06 9.64
N GLY A 68 11.98 -1.66 8.98
CA GLY A 68 11.00 -2.54 9.62
C GLY A 68 9.79 -1.84 10.25
N MET A 69 9.77 -0.51 10.33
CA MET A 69 8.60 0.26 10.79
C MET A 69 7.76 0.79 9.62
N LEU A 70 6.45 0.59 9.69
CA LEU A 70 5.45 1.21 8.84
C LEU A 70 4.75 2.35 9.60
N ARG A 71 4.83 3.56 9.05
CA ARG A 71 4.05 4.70 9.53
C ARG A 71 2.84 4.90 8.63
N PHE A 72 1.66 4.93 9.23
CA PHE A 72 0.38 5.18 8.59
C PHE A 72 -0.14 6.57 8.94
N ARG A 73 -0.83 7.21 8.00
CA ARG A 73 -1.56 8.48 8.15
C ARG A 73 -3.04 8.24 7.87
N CYS A 74 -3.93 8.87 8.63
CA CYS A 74 -5.37 8.76 8.38
C CYS A 74 -5.75 9.25 6.96
N SER A 75 -6.72 8.60 6.30
CA SER A 75 -7.28 9.06 5.01
C SER A 75 -7.90 10.46 5.10
N ASP A 76 -8.38 10.79 6.29
CA ASP A 76 -9.13 11.99 6.60
C ASP A 76 -8.26 13.21 6.94
N TYR A 77 -6.98 13.15 6.62
CA TYR A 77 -6.07 14.27 6.78
C TYR A 77 -6.48 15.40 5.83
N PRO A 78 -6.66 16.66 6.27
CA PRO A 78 -6.14 17.27 7.51
C PRO A 78 -7.07 17.28 8.73
N SER A 79 -8.34 16.85 8.59
CA SER A 79 -9.32 16.83 9.67
C SER A 79 -8.93 15.87 10.80
N CYS A 80 -8.37 14.71 10.45
CA CYS A 80 -7.77 13.77 11.40
C CYS A 80 -6.25 13.69 11.18
N ARG A 81 -5.47 14.27 12.10
CA ARG A 81 -3.99 14.32 12.04
C ARG A 81 -3.31 13.12 12.71
N THR A 82 -4.06 12.07 13.02
CA THR A 82 -3.55 10.87 13.70
C THR A 82 -2.59 10.09 12.79
N PHE A 83 -1.48 9.66 13.38
CA PHE A 83 -0.50 8.76 12.77
C PHE A 83 -0.41 7.48 13.59
N LEU A 84 -0.28 6.34 12.92
CA LEU A 84 -0.09 5.04 13.54
C LEU A 84 1.25 4.47 13.11
N LYS A 85 2.01 3.89 14.03
CA LYS A 85 3.29 3.23 13.74
C LYS A 85 3.14 1.76 14.04
N ILE A 86 3.49 0.90 13.09
CA ILE A 86 3.50 -0.55 13.24
C ILE A 86 4.93 -1.01 13.00
N ALA A 87 5.58 -1.58 14.01
CA ALA A 87 6.84 -2.29 13.84
C ALA A 87 6.54 -3.66 13.23
N GLY A 88 7.32 -4.07 12.24
CA GLY A 88 7.17 -5.29 11.44
C GLY A 88 7.47 -6.60 12.17
N GLU A 89 7.36 -6.60 13.50
CA GLU A 89 7.45 -7.78 14.35
C GLU A 89 6.24 -7.75 15.28
N ALA A 90 5.15 -8.38 14.83
CA ALA A 90 4.06 -8.76 15.71
C ALA A 90 3.76 -10.23 15.42
N HIS A 91 4.59 -11.10 16.00
CA HIS A 91 4.08 -12.38 16.46
C HIS A 91 2.78 -12.09 17.21
N LEU A 92 1.69 -12.72 16.75
CA LEU A 92 0.39 -12.68 17.39
C LEU A 92 0.47 -13.41 18.74
N THR A 93 0.98 -12.73 19.76
CA THR A 93 0.71 -13.09 21.15
C THR A 93 -0.30 -12.10 21.68
N HIS A 94 -1.48 -12.65 21.94
CA HIS A 94 -2.58 -12.10 22.70
C HIS A 94 -2.11 -11.29 23.93
N ALA A 95 -2.86 -10.23 24.26
CA ALA A 95 -2.82 -9.45 25.50
C ALA A 95 -1.65 -8.46 25.68
N HIS A 96 -1.92 -7.16 25.44
CA HIS A 96 -2.09 -6.18 26.52
C HIS A 96 -2.51 -4.83 25.93
N LEU A 97 -3.82 -4.55 25.97
CA LEU A 97 -4.34 -3.19 25.96
C LEU A 97 -3.93 -2.55 27.29
N LEU A 98 -2.86 -1.75 27.30
CA LEU A 98 -2.66 -0.78 28.37
C LEU A 98 -3.23 0.56 27.89
N PRO A 99 -4.33 1.04 28.51
CA PRO A 99 -4.85 2.37 28.21
C PRO A 99 -3.81 3.40 28.64
N VAL A 100 -3.50 4.32 27.73
CA VAL A 100 -2.67 5.49 28.02
C VAL A 100 -3.37 6.29 29.12
N GLY A 101 -2.79 6.27 30.32
CA GLY A 101 -3.32 6.96 31.49
C GLY A 101 -3.44 8.47 31.25
N THR A 102 -4.68 8.95 31.27
CA THR A 102 -4.99 10.36 31.46
C THR A 102 -4.74 10.72 32.93
N ARG A 103 -3.77 11.61 33.19
CA ARG A 103 -3.50 12.16 34.52
C ARG A 103 -4.68 13.02 34.98
N PRO A 104 -5.19 12.86 36.22
CA PRO A 104 -6.09 13.84 36.80
C PRO A 104 -5.28 15.03 37.31
N GLY A 105 -5.81 16.23 37.10
CA GLY A 105 -5.50 17.44 37.85
C GLY A 105 -6.72 17.84 38.65
#